data_AF-A0A848CDF2-F1
#
_entry.id   AF-A0A848CDF2-F1
#
_cell.length_a   1.000
_cell.length_b   1.000
_cell.length_c   1.000
_cell.angle_alpha   90.00
_cell.angle_beta   90.00
_cell.angle_gamma   90.00
#
_symmetry.space_group_name_H-M   'P 1'
#
loop_
_entity.id
_entity.type
_entity.pdbx_description
1 polymer ?
#
loop_
_entity_poly.entity_id
_entity_poly.type
_entity_poly.pdbx_seq_one_letter_code
_entity_poly.pdbx_strand_id
1 'polypeptide(L)'
;MSVRLFPYCFVLLLAAFALGVPGTAAATTEFLVLNDYAQAWADKQEWVYEGMQESDEPVPHREGDAWNQEDSSGLTVLDYALLGASAQELGAVQSMVQLGARPGTGKAEAYLGPTLNLARLAVRKAPLEEWRSTINFGGTNKILPNGFTPLLWAAVFQPDASVLHALIKGGADPKKGLPEEAGGQNILHIVAEQGWDPQAVHILIDAGLDVDAVTNPQMMGETPFMLAVRRNQNPQVIKALQERGADTEVRDSQGQRAWEGLWPEREAWLKDAGLGWLWDNAARQKRAKRERSGGQAASGIAPPNPASTSVEGQTQNALMDTNAPGIQAPLVSNAMPDESMSVQALITDSDRMGTNVRDAPSGKIIATIPFPVNNELPDDEKLTRRVVTLLEERKGWFKVLYYGDKQGWMHKSVLGAYACATEDGDARLKANPDYNAPKVAILPTDTPLRLLSVRGAWLKVSCTTKTGRNVSGWLPPECVWANPYRHEWR
;
A
#
# COMPACT_ATOMS: atom_id res chain seq x y z
N MET A 1 7.35 -7.51 -16.83
CA MET A 1 6.27 -7.42 -17.84
C MET A 1 5.02 -6.83 -17.20
N SER A 2 4.68 -5.56 -17.48
CA SER A 2 3.30 -5.04 -17.61
C SER A 2 3.30 -3.53 -17.91
N VAL A 3 3.98 -3.13 -18.98
CA VAL A 3 3.54 -1.98 -19.80
C VAL A 3 2.29 -2.48 -20.53
N ARG A 4 1.10 -2.40 -19.92
CA ARG A 4 -0.18 -2.75 -20.60
C ARG A 4 -1.50 -2.50 -19.86
N LEU A 5 -1.58 -1.56 -18.91
CA LEU A 5 -2.87 -1.20 -18.29
C LEU A 5 -3.38 0.22 -18.57
N PHE A 6 -2.57 1.07 -19.22
CA PHE A 6 -3.01 2.44 -19.54
C PHE A 6 -4.09 2.59 -20.63
N PRO A 7 -4.26 1.70 -21.65
CA PRO A 7 -5.27 1.97 -22.68
C PRO A 7 -6.71 1.71 -22.22
N TYR A 8 -6.95 1.02 -21.10
CA TYR A 8 -8.31 0.68 -20.66
C TYR A 8 -9.01 1.80 -19.87
N CYS A 9 -8.26 2.67 -19.20
CA CYS A 9 -8.83 3.89 -18.60
C CYS A 9 -9.19 4.94 -19.67
N PHE A 10 -8.49 4.92 -20.82
CA PHE A 10 -8.71 5.85 -21.93
C PHE A 10 -10.01 5.57 -22.71
N VAL A 11 -10.41 4.29 -22.80
CA VAL A 11 -11.65 3.87 -23.51
C VAL A 11 -12.91 4.20 -22.72
N LEU A 12 -12.86 4.20 -21.38
CA LEU A 12 -14.02 4.51 -20.54
C LEU A 12 -14.37 6.01 -20.54
N LEU A 13 -13.39 6.90 -20.76
CA LEU A 13 -13.61 8.35 -20.92
C LEU A 13 -14.22 8.70 -22.29
N LEU A 14 -13.93 7.93 -23.34
CA LEU A 14 -14.55 8.09 -24.67
C LEU A 14 -16.04 7.72 -24.67
N ALA A 15 -16.47 6.78 -23.83
CA ALA A 15 -17.87 6.37 -23.73
C ALA A 15 -18.77 7.48 -23.12
N ALA A 16 -18.22 8.37 -22.30
CA ALA A 16 -18.96 9.47 -21.68
C ALA A 16 -19.26 10.63 -22.65
N PHE A 17 -18.53 10.74 -23.77
CA PHE A 17 -18.69 11.83 -24.75
C PHE A 17 -19.65 11.52 -25.91
N ALA A 18 -20.15 10.28 -26.03
CA ALA A 18 -21.13 9.92 -27.04
C ALA A 18 -22.53 10.54 -26.78
N LEU A 19 -22.73 11.19 -25.63
CA LEU A 19 -23.95 11.92 -25.29
C LEU A 19 -23.64 13.42 -25.34
N GLY A 20 -23.87 14.01 -26.53
CA GLY A 20 -23.46 15.36 -26.88
C GLY A 20 -23.98 16.46 -25.95
N VAL A 21 -23.06 17.33 -25.51
CA VAL A 21 -23.36 18.64 -24.91
C VAL A 21 -22.50 19.69 -25.63
N PRO A 22 -23.04 20.85 -26.04
CA PRO A 22 -22.30 21.84 -26.81
C PRO A 22 -21.39 22.69 -25.89
N GLY A 23 -20.10 22.38 -25.93
CA GLY A 23 -19.01 23.17 -25.33
C GLY A 23 -17.63 22.82 -25.94
N THR A 24 -17.64 22.19 -27.12
CA THR A 24 -16.61 21.24 -27.56
C THR A 24 -15.29 21.86 -28.02
N ALA A 25 -15.24 23.11 -28.48
CA ALA A 25 -14.00 23.64 -29.08
C ALA A 25 -12.83 23.78 -28.07
N ALA A 26 -13.06 24.38 -26.90
CA ALA A 26 -12.02 24.55 -25.88
C ALA A 26 -11.64 23.21 -25.23
N ALA A 27 -12.63 22.35 -24.96
CA ALA A 27 -12.40 21.00 -24.43
C ALA A 27 -11.60 20.13 -25.41
N THR A 28 -11.83 20.27 -26.72
CA THR A 28 -11.04 19.52 -27.73
C THR A 28 -9.60 20.00 -27.83
N THR A 29 -9.33 21.31 -27.66
CA THR A 29 -7.94 21.81 -27.70
C THR A 29 -7.18 21.45 -26.42
N GLU A 30 -7.82 21.55 -25.26
CA GLU A 30 -7.24 21.15 -23.97
C GLU A 30 -6.93 19.63 -23.95
N PHE A 31 -7.86 18.81 -24.47
CA PHE A 31 -7.67 17.36 -24.59
C PHE A 31 -6.53 16.97 -25.53
N LEU A 32 -6.42 17.62 -26.70
CA LEU A 32 -5.34 17.34 -27.66
C LEU A 32 -3.97 17.66 -27.07
N VAL A 33 -3.81 18.81 -26.42
CA VAL A 33 -2.54 19.23 -25.79
C VAL A 33 -2.16 18.29 -24.63
N LEU A 34 -3.12 17.88 -23.79
CA LEU A 34 -2.88 16.91 -22.73
C LEU A 34 -2.43 15.54 -23.28
N ASN A 35 -3.03 15.13 -24.39
CA ASN A 35 -2.69 13.87 -25.05
C ASN A 35 -1.27 13.90 -25.64
N ASP A 36 -0.85 15.03 -26.21
CA ASP A 36 0.51 15.20 -26.74
C ASP A 36 1.57 15.09 -25.62
N TYR A 37 1.32 15.70 -24.46
CA TYR A 37 2.23 15.58 -23.31
C TYR A 37 2.25 14.18 -22.72
N ALA A 38 1.11 13.50 -22.62
CA ALA A 38 1.04 12.13 -22.12
C ALA A 38 1.77 11.16 -23.05
N GLN A 39 1.63 11.33 -24.36
CA GLN A 39 2.35 10.52 -25.34
C GLN A 39 3.85 10.82 -25.33
N ALA A 40 4.23 12.09 -25.29
CA ALA A 40 5.64 12.47 -25.16
C ALA A 40 6.26 11.97 -23.86
N TRP A 41 5.50 11.97 -22.75
CA TRP A 41 5.93 11.34 -21.51
C TRP A 41 6.14 9.83 -21.69
N ALA A 42 5.18 9.10 -22.27
CA ALA A 42 5.31 7.66 -22.50
C ALA A 42 6.57 7.32 -23.32
N ASP A 43 6.88 8.11 -24.35
CA ASP A 43 8.07 7.93 -25.19
C ASP A 43 9.38 8.25 -24.44
N LYS A 44 9.33 9.11 -23.42
CA LYS A 44 10.46 9.47 -22.56
C LYS A 44 10.49 8.68 -21.25
N GLN A 45 9.46 7.91 -20.94
CA GLN A 45 9.33 7.15 -19.70
C GLN A 45 10.40 6.06 -19.67
N GLU A 46 10.62 5.39 -20.80
CA GLU A 46 11.74 4.46 -20.98
C GLU A 46 13.08 5.16 -20.71
N TRP A 47 13.26 6.42 -21.12
CA TRP A 47 14.49 7.18 -20.84
C TRP A 47 14.68 7.49 -19.36
N VAL A 48 13.58 7.66 -18.61
CA VAL A 48 13.62 7.87 -17.14
C VAL A 48 14.00 6.58 -16.43
N TYR A 49 13.46 5.43 -16.85
CA TYR A 49 13.69 4.14 -16.20
C TYR A 49 14.96 3.43 -16.64
N GLU A 50 15.36 3.51 -17.92
CA GLU A 50 16.63 2.96 -18.41
C GLU A 50 17.84 3.64 -17.76
N GLY A 51 17.73 4.92 -17.39
CA GLY A 51 18.75 5.63 -16.61
C GLY A 51 18.85 5.18 -15.14
N MET A 52 17.91 4.37 -14.66
CA MET A 52 17.79 3.93 -13.26
C MET A 52 17.94 2.42 -13.06
N GLN A 53 18.00 1.62 -14.13
CA GLN A 53 18.16 0.16 -14.02
C GLN A 53 19.64 -0.24 -13.85
N GLU A 54 19.96 -0.88 -12.73
CA GLU A 54 21.07 -1.82 -12.64
C GLU A 54 20.76 -3.00 -13.60
N SER A 55 21.31 -2.95 -14.80
CA SER A 55 21.23 -3.99 -15.83
C SER A 55 22.59 -4.69 -15.95
N ASP A 56 22.59 -6.01 -16.16
CA ASP A 56 23.80 -6.83 -16.43
C ASP A 56 24.48 -6.48 -17.77
N GLU A 57 23.81 -5.74 -18.66
CA GLU A 57 24.43 -5.08 -19.81
C GLU A 57 24.75 -3.62 -19.47
N PRO A 58 25.93 -3.09 -19.86
CA PRO A 58 26.32 -1.71 -19.56
C PRO A 58 25.45 -0.74 -20.37
N VAL A 59 24.34 -0.30 -19.76
CA VAL A 59 23.61 0.89 -20.19
C VAL A 59 24.56 2.07 -19.96
N PRO A 60 24.82 2.95 -20.94
CA PRO A 60 25.70 4.09 -20.71
C PRO A 60 25.09 4.95 -19.61
N HIS A 61 25.75 4.98 -18.44
CA HIS A 61 25.41 5.87 -17.34
C HIS A 61 25.24 7.28 -17.90
N ARG A 62 24.01 7.79 -17.93
CA ARG A 62 23.76 9.19 -18.30
C ARG A 62 24.12 10.05 -17.10
N GLU A 63 25.37 10.51 -17.06
CA GLU A 63 25.82 11.51 -16.11
C GLU A 63 25.85 12.89 -16.78
N GLY A 64 25.48 13.94 -16.04
CA GLY A 64 25.65 15.33 -16.48
C GLY A 64 24.75 15.74 -17.65
N ASP A 65 25.35 16.26 -18.72
CA ASP A 65 24.67 16.97 -19.82
C ASP A 65 23.65 16.11 -20.60
N ALA A 66 23.72 14.79 -20.49
CA ALA A 66 22.79 13.87 -21.15
C ALA A 66 21.33 14.01 -20.65
N TRP A 67 21.12 14.43 -19.40
CA TRP A 67 19.78 14.71 -18.85
C TRP A 67 19.16 16.00 -19.39
N ASN A 68 20.02 16.91 -19.85
CA ASN A 68 19.69 18.31 -20.07
C ASN A 68 19.54 18.67 -21.55
N GLN A 69 19.49 17.66 -22.43
CA GLN A 69 19.17 17.87 -23.84
C GLN A 69 17.73 18.35 -23.98
N GLU A 70 17.57 19.49 -24.65
CA GLU A 70 16.29 20.07 -24.97
C GLU A 70 15.80 19.59 -26.34
N ASP A 71 14.50 19.33 -26.44
CA ASP A 71 13.85 19.13 -27.74
C ASP A 71 13.65 20.47 -28.48
N SER A 72 13.01 20.42 -29.66
CA SER A 72 12.74 21.63 -30.46
C SER A 72 11.81 22.64 -29.77
N SER A 73 11.13 22.23 -28.70
CA SER A 73 10.25 23.08 -27.89
C SER A 73 10.96 23.61 -26.63
N GLY A 74 12.23 23.24 -26.44
CA GLY A 74 13.02 23.62 -25.27
C GLY A 74 12.67 22.82 -24.01
N LEU A 75 12.03 21.65 -24.13
CA LEU A 75 11.69 20.79 -23.00
C LEU A 75 12.77 19.72 -22.79
N THR A 76 13.14 19.47 -21.53
CA THR A 76 14.01 18.35 -21.15
C THR A 76 13.19 17.14 -20.70
N VAL A 77 13.86 15.99 -20.51
CA VAL A 77 13.23 14.79 -19.92
C VAL A 77 12.60 15.10 -18.56
N LEU A 78 13.22 16.01 -17.78
CA LEU A 78 12.68 16.43 -16.50
C LEU A 78 11.37 17.22 -16.64
N ASP A 79 11.22 18.04 -17.69
CA ASP A 79 9.96 18.76 -17.92
C ASP A 79 8.81 17.81 -18.22
N TYR A 80 9.07 16.77 -19.03
CA TYR A 80 8.09 15.71 -19.27
C TYR A 80 7.77 14.93 -17.99
N ALA A 81 8.76 14.68 -17.13
CA ALA A 81 8.53 14.07 -15.83
C ALA A 81 7.67 14.94 -14.91
N LEU A 82 7.91 16.25 -14.85
CA LEU A 82 7.08 17.18 -14.08
C LEU A 82 5.62 17.22 -14.56
N LEU A 83 5.38 16.93 -15.84
CA LEU A 83 4.06 16.89 -16.45
C LEU A 83 3.37 15.53 -16.30
N GLY A 84 4.10 14.42 -16.46
CA GLY A 84 3.53 13.08 -16.66
C GLY A 84 3.82 12.06 -15.55
N ALA A 85 4.80 12.30 -14.67
CA ALA A 85 5.19 11.34 -13.65
C ALA A 85 4.12 11.21 -12.56
N SER A 86 3.56 10.01 -12.40
CA SER A 86 2.57 9.73 -11.36
C SER A 86 3.18 9.85 -9.95
N ALA A 87 2.33 9.85 -8.92
CA ALA A 87 2.81 9.95 -7.54
C ALA A 87 3.75 8.78 -7.13
N GLN A 88 3.61 7.62 -7.76
CA GLN A 88 4.51 6.48 -7.58
C GLN A 88 5.91 6.75 -8.15
N GLU A 89 5.99 7.66 -9.10
CA GLU A 89 7.21 8.03 -9.84
C GLU A 89 7.86 9.29 -9.24
N LEU A 90 7.31 9.86 -8.17
CA LEU A 90 7.85 11.04 -7.49
C LEU A 90 9.32 10.84 -7.08
N GLY A 91 9.63 9.66 -6.54
CA GLY A 91 11.00 9.28 -6.17
C GLY A 91 11.95 9.27 -7.38
N ALA A 92 11.48 8.82 -8.55
CA ALA A 92 12.25 8.86 -9.79
C ALA A 92 12.56 10.30 -10.19
N VAL A 93 11.60 11.22 -10.11
CA VAL A 93 11.83 12.65 -10.39
C VAL A 93 12.85 13.24 -9.41
N GLN A 94 12.76 12.90 -8.12
CA GLN A 94 13.75 13.34 -7.12
C GLN A 94 15.16 12.79 -7.44
N SER A 95 15.27 11.52 -7.81
CA SER A 95 16.53 10.90 -8.23
C SER A 95 17.11 11.55 -9.48
N MET A 96 16.29 11.85 -10.49
CA MET A 96 16.75 12.59 -11.69
C MET A 96 17.38 13.93 -11.32
N VAL A 97 16.71 14.70 -10.45
CA VAL A 97 17.22 16.00 -10.00
C VAL A 97 18.53 15.83 -9.22
N GLN A 98 18.63 14.81 -8.35
CA GLN A 98 19.87 14.49 -7.63
C GLN A 98 21.02 14.11 -8.57
N LEU A 99 20.72 13.43 -9.68
CA LEU A 99 21.68 13.05 -10.73
C LEU A 99 22.03 14.22 -11.68
N GLY A 100 21.50 15.42 -11.44
CA GLY A 100 21.86 16.63 -12.16
C GLY A 100 20.93 16.98 -13.33
N ALA A 101 19.76 16.34 -13.46
CA ALA A 101 18.75 16.75 -14.40
C ALA A 101 18.21 18.16 -14.05
N ARG A 102 18.04 19.00 -15.07
CA ARG A 102 17.56 20.38 -14.95
C ARG A 102 16.38 20.61 -15.88
N PRO A 103 15.45 21.49 -15.50
CA PRO A 103 14.37 21.88 -16.38
C PRO A 103 14.92 22.69 -17.57
N GLY A 104 14.28 22.55 -18.72
CA GLY A 104 14.68 23.26 -19.93
C GLY A 104 14.31 24.74 -19.95
N THR A 105 14.83 25.45 -20.95
CA THR A 105 14.62 26.88 -21.18
C THR A 105 13.38 27.19 -22.02
N GLY A 106 12.76 26.16 -22.62
CA GLY A 106 11.63 26.27 -23.51
C GLY A 106 10.45 27.02 -22.90
N LYS A 107 9.89 27.94 -23.67
CA LYS A 107 8.57 28.51 -23.36
C LYS A 107 7.56 27.40 -23.56
N ALA A 108 6.97 26.91 -22.48
CA ALA A 108 5.79 26.08 -22.63
C ALA A 108 4.68 26.95 -23.25
N GLU A 109 4.54 26.92 -24.58
CA GLU A 109 3.59 27.75 -25.34
C GLU A 109 2.12 27.29 -25.18
N ALA A 110 1.87 26.38 -24.24
CA ALA A 110 0.59 25.72 -24.02
C ALA A 110 -0.13 26.19 -22.73
N TYR A 111 -1.40 25.78 -22.60
CA TYR A 111 -2.32 26.02 -21.48
C TYR A 111 -1.75 25.79 -20.06
N LEU A 112 -0.73 24.92 -19.94
CA LEU A 112 -0.07 24.55 -18.69
C LEU A 112 1.25 25.32 -18.44
N GLY A 113 1.65 26.22 -19.34
CA GLY A 113 2.95 26.89 -19.26
C GLY A 113 3.23 27.61 -17.94
N PRO A 114 2.31 28.46 -17.43
CA PRO A 114 2.49 29.09 -16.12
C PRO A 114 2.62 28.08 -14.97
N THR A 115 1.84 27.00 -15.00
CA THR A 115 1.87 25.93 -13.99
C THR A 115 3.18 25.15 -14.03
N LEU A 116 3.66 24.79 -15.22
CA LEU A 116 4.95 24.12 -15.40
C LEU A 116 6.10 25.03 -14.96
N ASN A 117 6.06 26.33 -15.28
CA ASN A 117 7.09 27.27 -14.83
C ASN A 117 7.18 27.33 -13.29
N LEU A 118 6.05 27.29 -12.59
CA LEU A 118 6.04 27.20 -11.13
C LEU A 118 6.65 25.88 -10.63
N ALA A 119 6.37 24.74 -11.28
CA ALA A 119 7.01 23.46 -10.94
C ALA A 119 8.53 23.49 -11.18
N ARG A 120 8.98 24.10 -12.29
CA ARG A 120 10.40 24.32 -12.60
C ARG A 120 11.10 25.18 -11.54
N LEU A 121 10.43 26.20 -11.01
CA LEU A 121 10.96 27.04 -9.92
C LEU A 121 11.25 26.21 -8.67
N ALA A 122 10.36 25.27 -8.31
CA ALA A 122 10.56 24.38 -7.16
C ALA A 122 11.81 23.51 -7.32
N VAL A 123 11.95 22.84 -8.46
CA VAL A 123 13.11 22.00 -8.77
C VAL A 123 14.42 22.79 -8.70
N ARG A 124 14.44 24.01 -9.27
CA ARG A 124 15.63 24.88 -9.27
C ARG A 124 15.89 25.56 -7.92
N LYS A 125 14.99 25.41 -6.94
CA LYS A 125 15.01 26.12 -5.66
C LYS A 125 15.14 27.63 -5.86
N ALA A 126 14.32 28.18 -6.75
CA ALA A 126 14.41 29.57 -7.17
C ALA A 126 14.12 30.55 -6.02
N PRO A 127 14.69 31.76 -6.06
CA PRO A 127 14.43 32.79 -5.05
C PRO A 127 12.97 33.27 -5.09
N LEU A 128 12.48 33.73 -3.94
CA LEU A 128 11.08 34.16 -3.74
C LEU A 128 10.59 35.21 -4.76
N GLU A 129 11.47 36.09 -5.24
CA GLU A 129 11.10 37.12 -6.21
C GLU A 129 10.73 36.54 -7.59
N GLU A 130 11.40 35.48 -8.03
CA GLU A 130 11.02 34.76 -9.26
C GLU A 130 9.66 34.09 -9.09
N TRP A 131 9.38 33.52 -7.91
CA TRP A 131 8.08 32.97 -7.58
C TRP A 131 6.98 34.03 -7.66
N ARG A 132 7.17 35.18 -6.99
CA ARG A 132 6.22 36.30 -7.01
C ARG A 132 5.93 36.80 -8.42
N SER A 133 6.97 36.95 -9.23
CA SER A 133 6.83 37.33 -10.64
C SER A 133 6.04 36.30 -11.43
N THR A 134 6.37 35.02 -11.29
CA THR A 134 5.74 33.93 -12.04
C THR A 134 4.28 33.70 -11.65
N ILE A 135 3.95 33.85 -10.36
CA ILE A 135 2.57 33.75 -9.83
C ILE A 135 1.63 34.76 -10.51
N ASN A 136 2.11 35.94 -10.91
CA ASN A 136 1.29 36.94 -11.60
C ASN A 136 0.79 36.47 -12.98
N PHE A 137 1.44 35.47 -13.59
CA PHE A 137 0.99 34.85 -14.83
C PHE A 137 -0.05 33.73 -14.60
N GLY A 138 -0.41 33.46 -13.35
CA GLY A 138 -1.43 32.48 -12.98
C GLY A 138 -0.91 31.04 -12.92
N GLY A 139 -1.85 30.08 -12.93
CA GLY A 139 -1.51 28.64 -12.92
C GLY A 139 -1.21 28.03 -11.55
N THR A 140 -1.25 28.80 -10.47
CA THR A 140 -0.97 28.38 -9.08
C THR A 140 -1.87 27.25 -8.57
N ASN A 141 -3.14 27.22 -8.95
CA ASN A 141 -4.11 26.22 -8.52
C ASN A 141 -4.44 25.16 -9.59
N LYS A 142 -3.78 25.24 -10.76
CA LYS A 142 -3.97 24.24 -11.81
C LYS A 142 -3.21 22.97 -11.45
N ILE A 143 -3.80 21.85 -11.85
CA ILE A 143 -3.24 20.51 -11.69
C ILE A 143 -2.49 20.18 -12.99
N LEU A 144 -1.24 19.77 -12.87
CA LEU A 144 -0.46 19.21 -13.98
C LEU A 144 -1.02 17.83 -14.36
N PRO A 145 -0.75 17.30 -15.57
CA PRO A 145 -1.37 16.07 -16.06
C PRO A 145 -1.15 14.87 -15.12
N ASN A 146 -0.07 14.89 -14.34
CA ASN A 146 0.24 13.89 -13.31
C ASN A 146 -0.53 14.02 -11.98
N GLY A 147 -1.41 15.01 -11.83
CA GLY A 147 -2.15 15.23 -10.59
C GLY A 147 -1.47 16.19 -9.61
N PHE A 148 -0.27 16.68 -9.89
CA PHE A 148 0.45 17.57 -8.98
C PHE A 148 0.10 19.05 -9.21
N THR A 149 0.02 19.79 -8.11
CA THR A 149 -0.06 21.26 -8.16
C THR A 149 1.35 21.86 -8.00
N PRO A 150 1.57 23.12 -8.43
CA PRO A 150 2.81 23.83 -8.12
C PRO A 150 3.15 23.86 -6.63
N LEU A 151 2.11 23.92 -5.77
CA LEU A 151 2.26 23.92 -4.32
C LEU A 151 2.79 22.56 -3.80
N LEU A 152 2.35 21.44 -4.37
CA LEU A 152 2.89 20.12 -4.04
C LEU A 152 4.36 19.99 -4.51
N TRP A 153 4.70 20.44 -5.71
CA TRP A 153 6.10 20.45 -6.18
C TRP A 153 7.00 21.32 -5.31
N ALA A 154 6.51 22.49 -4.87
CA ALA A 154 7.23 23.33 -3.92
C ALA A 154 7.48 22.59 -2.60
N ALA A 155 6.49 21.89 -2.03
CA ALA A 155 6.69 21.12 -0.80
C ALA A 155 7.74 20.00 -0.93
N VAL A 156 7.83 19.36 -2.09
CA VAL A 156 8.77 18.27 -2.34
C VAL A 156 10.21 18.78 -2.51
N PHE A 157 10.42 19.86 -3.28
CA PHE A 157 11.77 20.31 -3.64
C PHE A 157 12.26 21.54 -2.85
N GLN A 158 11.35 22.39 -2.40
CA GLN A 158 11.65 23.65 -1.71
C GLN A 158 10.53 23.99 -0.68
N PRO A 159 10.41 23.23 0.43
CA PRO A 159 9.41 23.47 1.48
C PRO A 159 9.74 24.72 2.33
N ASP A 160 9.97 25.85 1.68
CA ASP A 160 10.23 27.17 2.26
C ASP A 160 8.90 27.86 2.57
N ALA A 161 8.74 28.36 3.79
CA ALA A 161 7.47 28.94 4.21
C ALA A 161 7.06 30.17 3.39
N SER A 162 8.02 30.98 2.94
CA SER A 162 7.73 32.17 2.14
C SER A 162 7.22 31.81 0.74
N VAL A 163 7.79 30.77 0.13
CA VAL A 163 7.33 30.23 -1.17
C VAL A 163 5.93 29.62 -1.04
N LEU A 164 5.70 28.75 -0.04
CA LEU A 164 4.39 28.15 0.19
C LEU A 164 3.33 29.22 0.46
N HIS A 165 3.64 30.21 1.29
CA HIS A 165 2.75 31.33 1.56
C HIS A 165 2.45 32.17 0.32
N ALA A 166 3.45 32.45 -0.52
CA ALA A 166 3.25 33.20 -1.76
C ALA A 166 2.31 32.44 -2.73
N LEU A 167 2.48 31.13 -2.86
CA LEU A 167 1.60 30.29 -3.69
C LEU A 167 0.17 30.25 -3.17
N ILE A 168 -0.03 30.07 -1.85
CA ILE A 168 -1.35 30.06 -1.22
C ILE A 168 -2.02 31.43 -1.38
N LYS A 169 -1.30 32.53 -1.14
CA LYS A 169 -1.80 33.90 -1.39
C LYS A 169 -2.12 34.14 -2.87
N GLY A 170 -1.38 33.49 -3.77
CA GLY A 170 -1.64 33.45 -5.21
C GLY A 170 -2.80 32.52 -5.63
N GLY A 171 -3.55 31.96 -4.67
CA GLY A 171 -4.76 31.16 -4.93
C GLY A 171 -4.53 29.65 -5.01
N ALA A 172 -3.34 29.14 -4.71
CA ALA A 172 -3.12 27.70 -4.59
C ALA A 172 -3.95 27.12 -3.43
N ASP A 173 -4.68 26.04 -3.69
CA ASP A 173 -5.46 25.34 -2.68
C ASP A 173 -4.60 24.26 -2.00
N PRO A 174 -4.25 24.41 -0.70
CA PRO A 174 -3.39 23.45 -0.01
C PRO A 174 -4.13 22.15 0.36
N LYS A 175 -5.46 22.09 0.22
CA LYS A 175 -6.25 20.88 0.45
C LYS A 175 -6.26 19.93 -0.74
N LYS A 176 -5.76 20.36 -1.90
CA LYS A 176 -5.48 19.47 -3.03
C LYS A 176 -4.25 18.63 -2.70
N GLY A 177 -4.51 17.52 -2.01
CA GLY A 177 -3.51 16.51 -1.66
C GLY A 177 -3.04 15.71 -2.87
N LEU A 178 -2.11 14.79 -2.63
CA LEU A 178 -1.70 13.83 -3.64
C LEU A 178 -2.88 12.87 -3.96
N PRO A 179 -2.88 12.26 -5.16
CA PRO A 179 -3.83 11.20 -5.49
C PRO A 179 -3.85 10.11 -4.41
N GLU A 180 -4.98 9.40 -4.26
CA GLU A 180 -5.13 8.36 -3.22
C GLU A 180 -4.08 7.26 -3.36
N GLU A 181 -3.67 6.98 -4.60
CA GLU A 181 -2.60 6.03 -4.97
C GLU A 181 -1.22 6.44 -4.43
N ALA A 182 -1.04 7.70 -4.04
CA ALA A 182 0.14 8.21 -3.35
C ALA A 182 0.11 7.99 -1.84
N GLY A 183 -0.85 7.20 -1.33
CA GLY A 183 -1.00 6.97 0.09
C GLY A 183 -1.86 7.99 0.82
N GLY A 184 -2.69 8.77 0.11
CA GLY A 184 -3.55 9.78 0.74
C GLY A 184 -2.80 10.89 1.46
N GLN A 185 -1.51 11.09 1.17
CA GLN A 185 -0.72 12.16 1.76
C GLN A 185 -1.22 13.54 1.28
N ASN A 186 -1.34 14.47 2.23
CA ASN A 186 -1.49 15.90 1.93
C ASN A 186 -0.14 16.63 2.06
N ILE A 187 -0.10 17.90 1.68
CA ILE A 187 1.13 18.71 1.74
C ILE A 187 1.71 18.84 3.17
N LEU A 188 0.89 18.79 4.21
CA LEU A 188 1.37 18.84 5.59
C LEU A 188 2.14 17.57 5.96
N HIS A 189 1.78 16.40 5.43
CA HIS A 189 2.57 15.16 5.60
C HIS A 189 3.96 15.30 4.97
N ILE A 190 4.04 15.83 3.74
CA ILE A 190 5.31 16.02 3.02
C ILE A 190 6.22 16.99 3.77
N VAL A 191 5.68 18.14 4.19
CA VAL A 191 6.44 19.14 4.97
C VAL A 191 6.83 18.60 6.34
N ALA A 192 5.97 17.81 6.98
CA ALA A 192 6.28 17.21 8.26
C ALA A 192 7.38 16.15 8.15
N GLU A 193 7.46 15.41 7.05
CA GLU A 193 8.51 14.39 6.82
C GLU A 193 9.85 15.01 6.38
N GLN A 194 9.82 15.93 5.41
CA GLN A 194 11.01 16.38 4.67
C GLN A 194 11.31 17.87 4.84
N GLY A 195 10.37 18.66 5.37
CA GLY A 195 10.50 20.10 5.51
C GLY A 195 11.51 20.51 6.57
N TRP A 196 12.21 21.63 6.32
CA TRP A 196 13.19 22.19 7.26
C TRP A 196 12.70 23.46 7.95
N ASP A 197 11.68 24.14 7.42
CA ASP A 197 11.17 25.39 7.98
C ASP A 197 9.91 25.13 8.84
N PRO A 198 9.96 25.29 10.17
CA PRO A 198 8.79 25.11 11.04
C PRO A 198 7.65 26.08 10.71
N GLN A 199 7.95 27.25 10.15
CA GLN A 199 6.94 28.22 9.75
C GLN A 199 6.04 27.68 8.63
N ALA A 200 6.53 26.73 7.82
CA ALA A 200 5.72 26.08 6.79
C ALA A 200 4.54 25.31 7.41
N VAL A 201 4.76 24.64 8.55
CA VAL A 201 3.70 23.93 9.30
C VAL A 201 2.60 24.92 9.71
N HIS A 202 3.00 26.04 10.31
CA HIS A 202 2.08 27.09 10.74
C HIS A 202 1.22 27.62 9.59
N ILE A 203 1.86 27.93 8.46
CA ILE A 203 1.17 28.49 7.28
C ILE A 203 0.19 27.49 6.68
N LEU A 204 0.55 26.21 6.58
CA LEU A 204 -0.34 25.18 6.03
C LEU A 204 -1.56 24.93 6.94
N ILE A 205 -1.36 24.91 8.26
CA ILE A 205 -2.45 24.75 9.22
C ILE A 205 -3.34 26.01 9.25
N ASP A 206 -2.77 27.21 9.19
CA ASP A 206 -3.53 28.47 9.04
C ASP A 206 -4.34 28.51 7.75
N ALA A 207 -3.87 27.84 6.70
CA ALA A 207 -4.60 27.67 5.45
C ALA A 207 -5.69 26.56 5.52
N GLY A 208 -5.95 26.04 6.72
CA GLY A 208 -7.08 25.16 7.03
C GLY A 208 -6.82 23.68 6.82
N LEU A 209 -5.56 23.24 6.80
CA LEU A 209 -5.24 21.82 6.84
C LEU A 209 -5.50 21.27 8.24
N ASP A 210 -6.04 20.06 8.28
CA ASP A 210 -6.16 19.30 9.51
C ASP A 210 -4.76 18.83 9.96
N VAL A 211 -4.40 19.21 11.18
CA VAL A 211 -3.10 18.88 11.80
C VAL A 211 -2.97 17.38 12.08
N ASP A 212 -4.10 16.70 12.29
CA ASP A 212 -4.17 15.27 12.59
C ASP A 212 -4.73 14.47 11.41
N ALA A 213 -4.71 15.05 10.20
CA ALA A 213 -5.00 14.32 8.99
C ALA A 213 -4.14 13.04 8.95
N VAL A 214 -4.75 11.90 8.67
CA VAL A 214 -4.02 10.64 8.53
C VAL A 214 -3.77 10.34 7.07
N THR A 215 -2.61 9.76 6.76
CA THR A 215 -2.41 9.10 5.48
C THR A 215 -3.42 7.95 5.34
N ASN A 216 -3.51 7.41 4.13
CA ASN A 216 -4.26 6.19 3.90
C ASN A 216 -3.73 5.07 4.83
N PRO A 217 -4.61 4.26 5.47
CA PRO A 217 -4.21 3.09 6.24
C PRO A 217 -3.25 2.11 5.54
N GLN A 218 -3.25 2.06 4.19
CA GLN A 218 -2.25 1.29 3.44
C GLN A 218 -0.81 1.81 3.64
N MET A 219 -0.66 3.11 3.85
CA MET A 219 0.59 3.80 4.16
C MET A 219 0.67 4.13 5.64
N MET A 220 0.38 3.13 6.47
CA MET A 220 0.43 3.17 7.93
C MET A 220 -0.58 4.10 8.60
N GLY A 221 -1.39 4.92 7.90
CA GLY A 221 -2.32 5.84 8.57
C GLY A 221 -1.61 6.84 9.49
N GLU A 222 -0.45 7.34 9.06
CA GLU A 222 0.40 8.23 9.84
C GLU A 222 -0.14 9.65 9.82
N THR A 223 -0.07 10.34 10.97
CA THR A 223 -0.28 11.80 11.01
C THR A 223 0.99 12.55 10.62
N PRO A 224 0.91 13.84 10.27
CA PRO A 224 2.10 14.69 10.13
C PRO A 224 3.03 14.61 11.33
N PHE A 225 2.48 14.57 12.55
CA PHE A 225 3.28 14.43 13.77
C PHE A 225 4.08 13.13 13.82
N MET A 226 3.49 12.00 13.41
CA MET A 226 4.18 10.71 13.33
C MET A 226 5.34 10.75 12.33
N LEU A 227 5.11 11.28 11.12
CA LEU A 227 6.15 11.41 10.10
C LEU A 227 7.30 12.30 10.59
N ALA A 228 6.99 13.42 11.24
CA ALA A 228 8.00 14.31 11.79
C ALA A 228 8.84 13.63 12.88
N VAL A 229 8.21 12.94 13.83
CA VAL A 229 8.91 12.21 14.91
C VAL A 229 9.75 11.07 14.37
N ARG A 230 9.28 10.34 13.36
CA ARG A 230 9.99 9.18 12.81
C ARG A 230 11.12 9.56 11.85
N ARG A 231 10.95 10.58 11.02
CA ARG A 231 11.79 10.81 9.83
C ARG A 231 12.41 12.20 9.73
N ASN A 232 11.80 13.24 10.30
CA ASN A 232 12.29 14.62 10.10
C ASN A 232 13.54 14.91 10.94
N GLN A 233 14.53 15.55 10.33
CA GLN A 233 15.80 15.90 10.94
C GLN A 233 15.79 17.25 11.67
N ASN A 234 14.74 18.06 11.53
CA ASN A 234 14.57 19.30 12.26
C ASN A 234 13.55 19.14 13.41
N PRO A 235 13.99 19.13 14.69
CA PRO A 235 13.08 18.96 15.82
C PRO A 235 12.13 20.15 16.02
N GLN A 236 12.41 21.31 15.42
CA GLN A 236 11.51 22.46 15.49
C GLN A 236 10.24 22.24 14.67
N VAL A 237 10.26 21.39 13.64
CA VAL A 237 9.04 21.00 12.90
C VAL A 237 8.10 20.19 13.80
N ILE A 238 8.65 19.27 14.59
CA ILE A 238 7.89 18.49 15.59
C ILE A 238 7.25 19.43 16.62
N LYS A 239 8.01 20.43 17.11
CA LYS A 239 7.50 21.45 18.04
C LYS A 239 6.42 22.32 17.40
N ALA A 240 6.57 22.74 16.14
CA ALA A 240 5.56 23.53 15.46
C ALA A 240 4.24 22.76 15.28
N LEU A 241 4.28 21.46 14.99
CA LEU A 241 3.09 20.60 14.96
C LEU A 241 2.43 20.51 16.35
N GLN A 242 3.23 20.32 17.40
CA GLN A 242 2.74 20.31 18.78
C GLN A 242 2.10 21.65 19.19
N GLU A 243 2.73 22.77 18.87
CA GLU A 243 2.22 24.12 19.14
C GLU A 243 0.90 24.40 18.42
N ARG A 244 0.70 23.78 17.26
CA ARG A 244 -0.56 23.81 16.50
C ARG A 244 -1.57 22.76 16.94
N GLY A 245 -1.30 22.05 18.03
CA GLY A 245 -2.26 21.19 18.70
C GLY A 245 -2.34 19.78 18.13
N ALA A 246 -1.31 19.30 17.42
CA ALA A 246 -1.25 17.91 16.96
C ALA A 246 -1.49 16.93 18.11
N ASP A 247 -2.41 15.99 17.92
CA ASP A 247 -2.68 14.93 18.87
C ASP A 247 -1.55 13.89 18.82
N THR A 248 -0.72 13.92 19.86
CA THR A 248 0.43 13.03 19.99
C THR A 248 0.04 11.59 20.33
N GLU A 249 -1.22 11.34 20.68
CA GLU A 249 -1.73 10.03 21.10
C GLU A 249 -2.43 9.26 19.97
N VAL A 250 -2.51 9.85 18.76
CA VAL A 250 -2.99 9.13 17.58
C VAL A 250 -2.15 7.87 17.39
N ARG A 251 -2.83 6.80 16.96
CA ARG A 251 -2.21 5.52 16.64
C ARG A 251 -2.30 5.29 15.15
N ASP A 252 -1.18 4.86 14.60
CA ASP A 252 -1.09 4.44 13.21
C ASP A 252 -1.83 3.09 13.03
N SER A 253 -1.84 2.55 11.82
CA SER A 253 -2.50 1.29 11.49
C SER A 253 -1.88 0.06 12.19
N GLN A 254 -0.67 0.19 12.74
CA GLN A 254 -0.01 -0.83 13.57
C GLN A 254 -0.35 -0.66 15.06
N GLY A 255 -1.24 0.29 15.39
CA GLY A 255 -1.57 0.63 16.76
C GLY A 255 -0.45 1.37 17.48
N GLN A 256 0.56 1.90 16.78
CA GLN A 256 1.71 2.56 17.37
C GLN A 256 1.55 4.09 17.38
N ARG A 257 1.97 4.71 18.48
CA ARG A 257 2.15 6.16 18.57
C ARG A 257 3.45 6.58 17.88
N ALA A 258 3.59 7.88 17.65
CA ALA A 258 4.71 8.46 16.92
C ALA A 258 6.11 8.02 17.40
N TRP A 259 6.31 7.86 18.71
CA TRP A 259 7.60 7.46 19.32
C TRP A 259 7.71 5.97 19.65
N GLU A 260 6.65 5.18 19.47
CA GLU A 260 6.69 3.74 19.69
C GLU A 260 7.38 3.04 18.50
N GLY A 261 8.19 2.02 18.79
CA GLY A 261 8.91 1.26 17.76
C GLY A 261 10.11 1.97 17.12
N LEU A 262 10.51 3.15 17.62
CA LEU A 262 11.69 3.86 17.13
C LEU A 262 12.99 3.07 17.40
N TRP A 263 13.94 3.17 16.47
CA TRP A 263 15.30 2.67 16.71
C TRP A 263 15.97 3.46 17.83
N PRO A 264 16.83 2.83 18.66
CA PRO A 264 17.45 3.47 19.83
C PRO A 264 18.15 4.79 19.53
N GLU A 265 18.79 4.89 18.37
CA GLU A 265 19.51 6.10 17.91
C GLU A 265 18.55 7.27 17.68
N ARG A 266 17.37 6.99 17.10
CA ARG A 266 16.35 8.01 16.86
C ARG A 266 15.74 8.49 18.17
N GLU A 267 15.46 7.59 19.10
CA GLU A 267 14.98 7.94 20.45
C GLU A 267 16.00 8.82 21.20
N ALA A 268 17.27 8.44 21.20
CA ALA A 268 18.34 9.23 21.82
C ALA A 268 18.43 10.63 21.21
N TRP A 269 18.43 10.72 19.88
CA TRP A 269 18.44 12.01 19.17
C TRP A 269 17.25 12.91 19.54
N LEU A 270 16.04 12.35 19.63
CA LEU A 270 14.85 13.10 20.03
C LEU A 270 14.97 13.61 21.47
N LYS A 271 15.49 12.79 22.40
CA LYS A 271 15.73 13.19 23.79
C LYS A 271 16.73 14.34 23.87
N ASP A 272 17.86 14.23 23.17
CA ASP A 272 18.90 15.26 23.11
C ASP A 272 18.38 16.56 22.48
N ALA A 273 17.45 16.46 21.52
CA ALA A 273 16.76 17.61 20.91
C ALA A 273 15.72 18.29 21.84
N GLY A 274 15.59 17.82 23.08
CA GLY A 274 14.63 18.33 24.06
C GLY A 274 13.20 17.82 23.86
N LEU A 275 13.02 16.72 23.13
CA LEU A 275 11.72 16.06 22.90
C LEU A 275 11.52 14.84 23.81
N GLY A 276 12.26 14.76 24.93
CA GLY A 276 12.10 13.68 25.92
C GLY A 276 10.70 13.58 26.51
N TRP A 277 9.91 14.65 26.45
CA TRP A 277 8.52 14.70 26.90
C TRP A 277 7.60 13.72 26.14
N LEU A 278 7.98 13.23 24.95
CA LEU A 278 7.26 12.16 24.23
C LEU A 278 7.12 10.89 25.11
N TRP A 279 8.06 10.65 26.02
CA TRP A 279 8.08 9.49 26.93
C TRP A 279 7.57 9.81 28.36
N ASP A 280 7.18 11.06 28.66
CA ASP A 280 6.73 11.45 30.00
C ASP A 280 5.28 11.03 30.29
N ASN A 281 5.07 9.85 30.88
CA ASN A 281 3.74 9.31 31.22
C ASN A 281 2.99 10.10 32.32
N ALA A 282 3.70 10.82 33.19
CA ALA A 282 3.13 11.40 34.41
C ALA A 282 2.26 12.65 34.19
N ALA A 283 2.61 13.51 33.21
CA ALA A 283 1.79 14.66 32.83
C ALA A 283 0.51 14.23 32.08
N ARG A 284 0.64 13.19 31.25
CA ARG A 284 -0.44 12.59 30.44
C ARG A 284 -1.55 11.96 31.25
N GLN A 285 -1.20 11.15 32.26
CA GLN A 285 -2.19 10.58 33.18
C GLN A 285 -2.92 11.65 34.01
N LYS A 286 -2.25 12.75 34.39
CA LYS A 286 -2.88 13.87 35.10
C LYS A 286 -3.89 14.62 34.24
N ARG A 287 -3.62 14.81 32.94
CA ARG A 287 -4.54 15.46 31.99
C ARG A 287 -5.77 14.61 31.71
N ALA A 288 -5.57 13.33 31.39
CA ALA A 288 -6.65 12.37 31.19
C ALA A 288 -7.52 12.18 32.46
N LYS A 289 -6.93 12.25 33.65
CA LYS A 289 -7.66 12.20 34.92
C LYS A 289 -8.48 13.47 35.18
N ARG A 290 -7.98 14.65 34.80
CA ARG A 290 -8.70 15.94 34.91
C ARG A 290 -9.88 16.02 33.94
N GLU A 291 -9.71 15.54 32.72
CA GLU A 291 -10.78 15.48 31.72
C GLU A 291 -11.87 14.47 32.11
N ARG A 292 -11.49 13.31 32.67
CA ARG A 292 -12.45 12.36 33.26
C ARG A 292 -13.18 12.90 34.50
N SER A 293 -12.52 13.73 35.31
CA SER A 293 -13.13 14.33 36.51
C SER A 293 -13.93 15.61 36.22
N GLY A 294 -13.74 16.23 35.06
CA GLY A 294 -14.47 17.44 34.63
C GLY A 294 -15.74 17.16 33.81
N GLY A 295 -15.92 15.94 33.31
CA GLY A 295 -17.03 15.54 32.44
C GLY A 295 -18.34 15.11 33.13
N GLN A 296 -18.42 15.17 34.46
CA GLN A 296 -19.65 14.85 35.22
C GLN A 296 -20.10 16.03 36.09
N ALA A 297 -20.44 17.15 35.45
CA ALA A 297 -21.23 18.21 36.08
C ALA A 297 -21.99 19.02 35.01
N ALA A 298 -23.21 18.55 34.69
CA ALA A 298 -24.33 19.16 33.92
C ALA A 298 -24.75 18.20 32.79
N SER A 299 -25.95 17.65 32.67
CA SER A 299 -27.30 17.83 33.22
C SER A 299 -27.94 16.42 33.22
N GLY A 300 -28.76 15.96 34.17
CA GLY A 300 -29.98 16.56 34.70
C GLY A 300 -31.19 16.08 33.89
N ILE A 301 -31.74 14.90 34.21
CA ILE A 301 -33.17 14.50 34.25
C ILE A 301 -33.27 12.96 34.31
N ALA A 302 -33.72 12.43 35.46
CA ALA A 302 -34.33 11.09 35.65
C ALA A 302 -35.88 11.26 35.58
N PRO A 303 -36.77 10.22 35.63
CA PRO A 303 -36.63 8.82 36.11
C PRO A 303 -37.52 7.81 35.29
N PRO A 304 -38.07 6.68 35.80
CA PRO A 304 -37.71 5.79 36.91
C PRO A 304 -37.53 4.30 36.51
N ASN A 305 -36.92 3.56 37.43
CA ASN A 305 -36.86 2.09 37.48
C ASN A 305 -38.21 1.50 37.96
N PRO A 306 -38.46 0.17 37.84
CA PRO A 306 -38.34 -0.62 39.08
C PRO A 306 -37.84 -2.08 38.93
N ALA A 307 -37.11 -2.48 39.97
CA ALA A 307 -37.15 -3.77 40.70
C ALA A 307 -36.67 -5.08 40.04
N SER A 308 -35.59 -5.65 40.61
CA SER A 308 -35.57 -6.94 41.35
C SER A 308 -34.11 -7.32 41.69
N THR A 309 -33.63 -7.10 42.92
CA THR A 309 -33.43 -8.08 44.02
C THR A 309 -32.51 -9.29 43.75
N SER A 310 -31.39 -9.30 44.50
CA SER A 310 -30.80 -10.44 45.26
C SER A 310 -30.11 -11.58 44.46
N VAL A 311 -29.05 -12.30 44.90
CA VAL A 311 -28.50 -12.67 46.21
C VAL A 311 -26.97 -12.96 46.07
N GLU A 312 -26.24 -12.87 47.18
CA GLU A 312 -24.86 -13.31 47.43
C GLU A 312 -24.60 -14.83 47.23
N GLY A 313 -23.33 -15.23 47.13
CA GLY A 313 -22.92 -16.63 47.28
C GLY A 313 -21.42 -16.87 47.07
N GLN A 314 -20.67 -16.88 48.17
CA GLN A 314 -19.27 -17.29 48.28
C GLN A 314 -19.09 -18.81 48.02
N THR A 315 -17.91 -19.25 47.54
CA THR A 315 -17.03 -20.22 48.24
C THR A 315 -15.70 -20.50 47.50
N GLN A 316 -14.71 -20.90 48.29
CA GLN A 316 -13.27 -21.04 48.04
C GLN A 316 -12.81 -22.49 47.72
N ASN A 317 -11.59 -22.56 47.17
CA ASN A 317 -10.48 -23.51 47.41
C ASN A 317 -10.53 -25.00 47.00
N ALA A 318 -9.45 -25.43 46.30
CA ALA A 318 -8.42 -26.44 46.71
C ALA A 318 -7.76 -27.03 45.44
N LEU A 319 -6.43 -26.93 45.23
CA LEU A 319 -5.34 -27.89 45.58
C LEU A 319 -5.59 -29.30 44.96
N MET A 320 -4.67 -30.06 44.38
CA MET A 320 -3.20 -30.13 44.28
C MET A 320 -2.91 -31.26 43.25
N ASP A 321 -1.80 -31.23 42.51
CA ASP A 321 -0.77 -32.29 42.52
C ASP A 321 0.11 -32.36 41.26
N THR A 322 1.38 -32.52 41.59
CA THR A 322 2.61 -32.58 40.81
C THR A 322 2.98 -34.03 40.43
N ASN A 323 3.66 -34.24 39.30
CA ASN A 323 4.80 -35.17 39.19
C ASN A 323 5.55 -35.03 37.83
N ALA A 324 6.87 -34.87 37.91
CA ALA A 324 7.88 -34.85 36.83
C ALA A 324 8.58 -36.25 36.73
N PRO A 325 9.76 -36.48 36.09
CA PRO A 325 10.49 -35.84 34.97
C PRO A 325 11.12 -36.83 33.91
N GLY A 326 11.59 -36.30 32.77
CA GLY A 326 12.91 -36.60 32.15
C GLY A 326 13.15 -37.86 31.28
N ILE A 327 13.70 -37.67 30.06
CA ILE A 327 14.94 -38.27 29.50
C ILE A 327 15.14 -37.79 28.04
N GLN A 328 16.38 -37.40 27.68
CA GLN A 328 16.82 -37.00 26.32
C GLN A 328 17.20 -38.20 25.42
N ALA A 329 16.83 -38.08 24.14
CA ALA A 329 17.29 -38.63 22.83
C ALA A 329 18.15 -39.91 22.71
N PRO A 330 17.94 -40.68 21.61
CA PRO A 330 18.97 -40.68 20.54
C PRO A 330 18.43 -40.57 19.09
N LEU A 331 19.39 -40.33 18.20
CA LEU A 331 19.35 -39.91 16.80
C LEU A 331 19.07 -41.02 15.74
N VAL A 332 18.48 -40.57 14.61
CA VAL A 332 18.50 -41.05 13.20
C VAL A 332 17.82 -42.40 12.85
N SER A 333 16.71 -42.35 12.09
CA SER A 333 16.69 -42.77 10.67
C SER A 333 15.28 -42.79 10.06
N ASN A 334 15.21 -42.28 8.83
CA ASN A 334 14.19 -42.47 7.78
C ASN A 334 12.73 -42.13 8.14
N ALA A 335 12.42 -40.83 8.00
CA ALA A 335 11.08 -40.30 8.00
C ALA A 335 10.19 -40.97 6.93
N MET A 336 9.13 -41.66 7.39
CA MET A 336 7.86 -41.61 6.67
C MET A 336 7.31 -40.18 6.79
N PRO A 337 6.65 -39.62 5.76
CA PRO A 337 5.97 -38.36 5.92
C PRO A 337 4.81 -38.56 6.90
N ASP A 338 4.88 -37.80 7.98
CA ASP A 338 3.91 -37.73 9.07
C ASP A 338 2.48 -37.59 8.51
N GLU A 339 1.53 -38.40 9.03
CA GLU A 339 0.09 -38.30 8.72
C GLU A 339 -0.50 -36.93 9.13
N SER A 340 0.30 -36.03 9.68
CA SER A 340 -0.04 -34.66 10.08
C SER A 340 -0.06 -33.63 8.95
N MET A 341 0.46 -33.93 7.75
CA MET A 341 0.55 -32.97 6.64
C MET A 341 -0.79 -32.85 5.89
N SER A 342 -1.64 -31.93 6.34
CA SER A 342 -2.92 -31.63 5.69
C SER A 342 -2.75 -30.88 4.37
N VAL A 343 -3.41 -31.31 3.28
CA VAL A 343 -3.32 -30.64 1.97
C VAL A 343 -4.13 -29.36 1.95
N GLN A 344 -3.48 -28.26 1.58
CA GLN A 344 -4.08 -26.94 1.51
C GLN A 344 -4.34 -26.49 0.06
N ALA A 345 -5.34 -25.62 -0.11
CA ALA A 345 -5.66 -24.94 -1.36
C ALA A 345 -5.95 -23.46 -1.11
N LEU A 346 -5.65 -22.64 -2.11
CA LEU A 346 -5.97 -21.22 -2.12
C LEU A 346 -7.34 -20.99 -2.75
N ILE A 347 -8.15 -20.12 -2.15
CA ILE A 347 -9.38 -19.59 -2.75
C ILE A 347 -9.00 -18.59 -3.86
N THR A 348 -9.34 -18.93 -5.10
CA THR A 348 -9.04 -18.17 -6.33
C THR A 348 -10.24 -17.41 -6.89
N ASP A 349 -11.36 -17.39 -6.15
CA ASP A 349 -12.55 -16.66 -6.56
C ASP A 349 -12.26 -15.16 -6.72
N SER A 350 -12.83 -14.57 -7.77
CA SER A 350 -12.69 -13.15 -8.09
C SER A 350 -13.90 -12.32 -7.65
N ASP A 351 -14.92 -12.97 -7.09
CA ASP A 351 -16.09 -12.30 -6.55
C ASP A 351 -15.72 -11.42 -5.34
N ARG A 352 -15.95 -10.11 -5.50
CA ARG A 352 -15.66 -9.10 -4.47
C ARG A 352 -16.54 -9.25 -3.23
N MET A 353 -17.67 -9.94 -3.34
CA MET A 353 -18.57 -10.20 -2.21
C MET A 353 -18.14 -11.39 -1.37
N GLY A 354 -17.13 -12.15 -1.81
CA GLY A 354 -16.61 -13.34 -1.15
C GLY A 354 -17.11 -14.67 -1.71
N THR A 355 -16.47 -15.75 -1.28
CA THR A 355 -16.70 -17.10 -1.80
C THR A 355 -17.70 -17.87 -0.97
N ASN A 356 -18.73 -18.41 -1.62
CA ASN A 356 -19.80 -19.15 -0.96
C ASN A 356 -19.39 -20.57 -0.57
N VAL A 357 -19.72 -20.94 0.67
CA VAL A 357 -19.57 -22.28 1.25
C VAL A 357 -20.94 -22.91 1.44
N ARG A 358 -21.08 -24.18 1.07
CA ARG A 358 -22.37 -24.90 1.09
C ARG A 358 -22.41 -26.08 2.07
N ASP A 359 -23.60 -26.46 2.52
CA ASP A 359 -23.82 -27.62 3.40
C ASP A 359 -23.56 -28.97 2.70
N ALA A 360 -23.85 -29.03 1.40
CA ALA A 360 -23.63 -30.17 0.53
C ALA A 360 -23.20 -29.69 -0.87
N PRO A 361 -22.68 -30.57 -1.75
CA PRO A 361 -22.42 -30.26 -3.15
C PRO A 361 -23.67 -29.66 -3.82
N SER A 362 -23.58 -28.42 -4.32
CA SER A 362 -24.72 -27.65 -4.88
C SER A 362 -25.89 -27.42 -3.91
N GLY A 363 -25.69 -27.62 -2.60
CA GLY A 363 -26.69 -27.41 -1.54
C GLY A 363 -26.88 -25.94 -1.17
N LYS A 364 -27.41 -25.67 0.02
CA LYS A 364 -27.66 -24.30 0.49
C LYS A 364 -26.35 -23.62 0.89
N ILE A 365 -26.28 -22.31 0.69
CA ILE A 365 -25.15 -21.50 1.18
C ILE A 365 -25.29 -21.40 2.70
N ILE A 366 -24.24 -21.78 3.42
CA ILE A 366 -24.18 -21.75 4.89
C ILE A 366 -23.20 -20.70 5.42
N ALA A 367 -22.26 -20.27 4.60
CA ALA A 367 -21.33 -19.19 4.90
C ALA A 367 -20.84 -18.56 3.60
N THR A 368 -20.41 -17.31 3.69
CA THR A 368 -19.66 -16.64 2.63
C THR A 368 -18.36 -16.20 3.26
N ILE A 369 -17.24 -16.75 2.78
CA ILE A 369 -15.90 -16.31 3.19
C ILE A 369 -15.67 -14.99 2.47
N PRO A 370 -15.69 -13.84 3.17
CA PRO A 370 -15.54 -12.55 2.52
C PRO A 370 -14.22 -12.51 1.77
N PHE A 371 -14.25 -11.96 0.57
CA PHE A 371 -13.04 -11.49 -0.07
C PHE A 371 -12.62 -10.25 0.74
N PRO A 372 -11.46 -10.21 1.39
CA PRO A 372 -11.03 -9.00 2.05
C PRO A 372 -10.79 -7.96 0.94
N VAL A 373 -11.76 -7.07 0.74
CA VAL A 373 -11.67 -6.01 -0.26
C VAL A 373 -10.67 -4.94 0.19
N ASN A 374 -10.25 -4.93 1.47
CA ASN A 374 -9.35 -3.92 2.03
C ASN A 374 -8.55 -4.43 3.24
N ASN A 375 -7.54 -3.63 3.61
CA ASN A 375 -6.52 -3.84 4.63
C ASN A 375 -6.99 -3.94 6.11
N GLU A 376 -8.21 -4.40 6.37
CA GLU A 376 -8.81 -4.42 7.72
C GLU A 376 -8.24 -5.49 8.66
N LEU A 377 -7.47 -6.46 8.15
CA LEU A 377 -6.87 -7.54 8.95
C LEU A 377 -5.33 -7.52 8.81
N PRO A 378 -4.57 -7.86 9.86
CA PRO A 378 -3.14 -8.16 9.75
C PRO A 378 -2.86 -9.17 8.63
N ASP A 379 -1.71 -9.09 7.96
CA ASP A 379 -1.46 -9.94 6.79
C ASP A 379 -1.53 -11.43 7.16
N ASP A 380 -0.97 -11.86 8.29
CA ASP A 380 -1.12 -13.20 8.88
C ASP A 380 -2.58 -13.66 9.06
N GLU A 381 -3.51 -12.75 9.39
CA GLU A 381 -4.96 -13.02 9.47
C GLU A 381 -5.70 -12.94 8.12
N LYS A 382 -5.22 -12.16 7.13
CA LYS A 382 -5.79 -12.16 5.77
C LYS A 382 -5.53 -13.49 5.05
N LEU A 383 -4.37 -14.09 5.29
CA LEU A 383 -3.83 -15.21 4.53
C LEU A 383 -4.39 -16.55 5.02
N THR A 384 -4.58 -16.69 6.34
CA THR A 384 -5.27 -17.83 6.97
C THR A 384 -6.73 -17.95 6.53
N ARG A 385 -7.35 -16.86 6.04
CA ARG A 385 -8.73 -16.87 5.54
C ARG A 385 -8.86 -17.26 4.06
N ARG A 386 -7.79 -17.16 3.27
CA ARG A 386 -7.77 -17.56 1.84
C ARG A 386 -7.28 -18.98 1.61
N VAL A 387 -6.60 -19.57 2.59
CA VAL A 387 -6.14 -20.95 2.52
C VAL A 387 -7.13 -21.85 3.25
N VAL A 388 -7.55 -22.91 2.59
CA VAL A 388 -8.46 -23.93 3.13
C VAL A 388 -7.81 -25.30 3.06
N THR A 389 -8.09 -26.15 4.04
CA THR A 389 -7.63 -27.54 4.03
C THR A 389 -8.65 -28.41 3.29
N LEU A 390 -8.18 -29.22 2.35
CA LEU A 390 -9.01 -30.14 1.56
C LEU A 390 -9.17 -31.47 2.30
N LEU A 391 -10.42 -31.91 2.49
CA LEU A 391 -10.72 -33.14 3.24
C LEU A 391 -11.21 -34.27 2.31
N GLU A 392 -12.11 -33.94 1.39
CA GLU A 392 -12.77 -34.92 0.53
C GLU A 392 -13.17 -34.25 -0.79
N GLU A 393 -13.27 -35.03 -1.88
CA GLU A 393 -13.84 -34.58 -3.15
C GLU A 393 -15.07 -35.43 -3.53
N ARG A 394 -16.13 -34.76 -4.00
CA ARG A 394 -17.34 -35.39 -4.56
C ARG A 394 -17.83 -34.63 -5.78
N LYS A 395 -17.73 -35.26 -6.96
CA LYS A 395 -18.29 -34.76 -8.23
C LYS A 395 -17.90 -33.30 -8.53
N GLY A 396 -16.63 -32.96 -8.33
CA GLY A 396 -16.08 -31.63 -8.57
C GLY A 396 -16.25 -30.63 -7.42
N TRP A 397 -16.80 -31.07 -6.28
CA TRP A 397 -16.88 -30.29 -5.06
C TRP A 397 -15.88 -30.80 -4.04
N PHE A 398 -15.17 -29.90 -3.38
CA PHE A 398 -14.27 -30.22 -2.29
C PHE A 398 -14.94 -29.89 -0.96
N LYS A 399 -14.88 -30.83 -0.02
CA LYS A 399 -15.14 -30.56 1.38
C LYS A 399 -13.90 -29.88 1.96
N VAL A 400 -14.09 -28.71 2.55
CA VAL A 400 -13.01 -27.85 3.03
C VAL A 400 -13.16 -27.58 4.52
N LEU A 401 -12.03 -27.47 5.22
CA LEU A 401 -11.93 -26.90 6.57
C LEU A 401 -11.43 -25.45 6.45
N TYR A 402 -12.12 -24.50 7.07
CA TYR A 402 -11.83 -23.07 7.03
C TYR A 402 -11.99 -22.45 8.43
N TYR A 403 -11.28 -21.36 8.70
CA TYR A 403 -11.20 -20.72 10.03
C TYR A 403 -10.84 -21.68 11.19
N GLY A 404 -10.07 -22.73 10.89
CA GLY A 404 -9.55 -23.68 11.89
C GLY A 404 -10.50 -24.82 12.26
N ASP A 405 -11.81 -24.59 12.34
CA ASP A 405 -12.77 -25.59 12.84
C ASP A 405 -14.05 -25.76 11.98
N LYS A 406 -14.35 -24.84 11.06
CA LYS A 406 -15.59 -24.87 10.27
C LYS A 406 -15.43 -25.69 9.00
N GLN A 407 -16.47 -26.45 8.64
CA GLN A 407 -16.48 -27.28 7.43
C GLN A 407 -17.62 -26.92 6.47
N GLY A 408 -17.39 -27.15 5.18
CA GLY A 408 -18.43 -27.05 4.17
C GLY A 408 -17.92 -27.43 2.78
N TRP A 409 -18.71 -27.18 1.75
CA TRP A 409 -18.42 -27.56 0.36
C TRP A 409 -18.18 -26.35 -0.53
N MET A 410 -17.09 -26.38 -1.29
CA MET A 410 -16.74 -25.41 -2.32
C MET A 410 -16.54 -26.12 -3.66
N HIS A 411 -16.87 -25.45 -4.77
CA HIS A 411 -16.64 -26.01 -6.09
C HIS A 411 -15.17 -25.86 -6.51
N LYS A 412 -14.61 -26.85 -7.20
CA LYS A 412 -13.20 -26.82 -7.63
C LYS A 412 -12.80 -25.63 -8.50
N SER A 413 -13.75 -24.91 -9.10
CA SER A 413 -13.47 -23.75 -9.96
C SER A 413 -12.98 -22.52 -9.19
N VAL A 414 -13.22 -22.47 -7.89
CA VAL A 414 -12.81 -21.35 -7.02
C VAL A 414 -11.62 -21.72 -6.12
N LEU A 415 -10.96 -22.83 -6.42
CA LEU A 415 -9.82 -23.36 -5.67
C LEU A 415 -8.63 -23.61 -6.59
N GLY A 416 -7.43 -23.26 -6.14
CA GLY A 416 -6.16 -23.46 -6.85
C GLY A 416 -5.00 -23.77 -5.91
N ALA A 417 -3.91 -24.31 -6.46
CA ALA A 417 -2.66 -24.55 -5.74
C ALA A 417 -1.46 -24.43 -6.69
N TYR A 418 -0.24 -24.28 -6.15
CA TYR A 418 0.99 -24.26 -6.92
C TYR A 418 1.84 -25.50 -6.63
N ALA A 419 2.60 -25.96 -7.62
CA ALA A 419 3.66 -26.93 -7.38
C ALA A 419 4.82 -26.26 -6.66
N CYS A 420 5.42 -26.89 -5.65
CA CYS A 420 6.65 -26.41 -5.03
C CYS A 420 7.76 -27.46 -5.09
N ALA A 421 8.99 -27.02 -5.36
CA ALA A 421 10.15 -27.89 -5.28
C ALA A 421 10.42 -28.33 -3.84
N THR A 422 11.02 -29.51 -3.73
CA THR A 422 11.62 -30.02 -2.50
C THR A 422 13.13 -29.80 -2.53
N GLU A 423 13.85 -30.14 -1.46
CA GLU A 423 15.33 -30.10 -1.43
C GLU A 423 15.96 -30.90 -2.59
N ASP A 424 15.26 -31.92 -3.10
CA ASP A 424 15.67 -32.75 -4.23
C ASP A 424 15.31 -32.19 -5.63
N GLY A 425 14.87 -30.92 -5.70
CA GLY A 425 14.51 -30.20 -6.92
C GLY A 425 13.01 -30.15 -7.24
N ASP A 426 12.68 -29.90 -8.50
CA ASP A 426 11.32 -29.68 -9.02
C ASP A 426 10.32 -30.79 -8.64
N ALA A 427 9.05 -30.38 -8.45
CA ALA A 427 7.96 -31.25 -8.02
C ALA A 427 7.70 -32.41 -9.00
N ARG A 428 7.59 -33.63 -8.47
CA ARG A 428 7.44 -34.85 -9.27
C ARG A 428 6.00 -35.33 -9.23
N LEU A 429 5.30 -35.19 -10.35
CA LEU A 429 3.93 -35.67 -10.52
C LEU A 429 3.92 -37.21 -10.66
N LYS A 430 3.10 -37.89 -9.87
CA LYS A 430 3.05 -39.36 -9.74
C LYS A 430 1.79 -39.96 -10.37
N ALA A 431 1.86 -41.22 -10.82
CA ALA A 431 0.72 -41.89 -11.46
C ALA A 431 -0.42 -42.24 -10.47
N ASN A 432 -0.06 -42.57 -9.24
CA ASN A 432 -0.95 -42.87 -8.11
C ASN A 432 -0.36 -42.25 -6.81
N PRO A 433 -1.15 -42.10 -5.73
CA PRO A 433 -0.72 -41.43 -4.50
C PRO A 433 0.18 -42.34 -3.64
N ASP A 434 1.37 -42.60 -4.16
CA ASP A 434 2.42 -43.42 -3.57
C ASP A 434 3.78 -42.81 -3.98
N TYR A 435 4.70 -42.66 -3.02
CA TYR A 435 6.04 -42.13 -3.29
C TYR A 435 6.82 -42.98 -4.30
N ASN A 436 6.59 -44.29 -4.31
CA ASN A 436 7.25 -45.23 -5.23
C ASN A 436 6.58 -45.31 -6.60
N ALA A 437 5.47 -44.60 -6.80
CA ALA A 437 4.76 -44.56 -8.06
C ALA A 437 5.63 -44.06 -9.22
N PRO A 438 5.39 -44.55 -10.45
CA PRO A 438 6.00 -44.01 -11.65
C PRO A 438 5.75 -42.50 -11.78
N LYS A 439 6.81 -41.78 -12.15
CA LYS A 439 6.74 -40.35 -12.44
C LYS A 439 6.04 -40.11 -13.78
N VAL A 440 5.07 -39.22 -13.78
CA VAL A 440 4.30 -38.77 -14.96
C VAL A 440 4.92 -37.52 -15.57
N ALA A 441 5.32 -36.56 -14.74
CA ALA A 441 5.94 -35.30 -15.17
C ALA A 441 6.82 -34.70 -14.06
N ILE A 442 7.70 -33.78 -14.44
CA ILE A 442 8.38 -32.87 -13.53
C ILE A 442 7.75 -31.49 -13.73
N LEU A 443 7.34 -30.86 -12.64
CA LEU A 443 6.73 -29.54 -12.63
C LEU A 443 7.71 -28.56 -12.02
N PRO A 444 8.11 -27.51 -12.76
CA PRO A 444 8.87 -26.41 -12.18
C PRO A 444 8.14 -25.85 -10.97
N THR A 445 8.92 -25.36 -9.99
CA THR A 445 8.37 -24.57 -8.89
C THR A 445 7.45 -23.50 -9.44
N ASP A 446 6.33 -23.35 -8.74
CA ASP A 446 5.28 -22.39 -9.02
C ASP A 446 4.44 -22.62 -10.27
N THR A 447 4.42 -23.84 -10.78
CA THR A 447 3.46 -24.23 -11.82
C THR A 447 2.02 -24.18 -11.24
N PRO A 448 1.08 -23.44 -11.84
CA PRO A 448 -0.31 -23.38 -11.36
C PRO A 448 -1.05 -24.70 -11.61
N LEU A 449 -1.79 -25.16 -10.60
CA LEU A 449 -2.41 -26.48 -10.56
C LEU A 449 -3.93 -26.39 -10.44
N ARG A 450 -4.64 -27.03 -11.38
CA ARG A 450 -6.08 -27.25 -11.26
C ARG A 450 -6.36 -28.49 -10.44
N LEU A 451 -7.22 -28.35 -9.43
CA LEU A 451 -7.57 -29.43 -8.49
C LEU A 451 -8.55 -30.43 -9.10
N LEU A 452 -8.23 -31.72 -9.01
CA LEU A 452 -9.07 -32.79 -9.54
C LEU A 452 -9.65 -33.67 -8.44
N SER A 453 -8.85 -34.10 -7.47
CA SER A 453 -9.30 -34.97 -6.37
C SER A 453 -8.30 -34.93 -5.22
N VAL A 454 -8.69 -35.38 -4.03
CA VAL A 454 -7.83 -35.49 -2.84
C VAL A 454 -7.99 -36.88 -2.22
N ARG A 455 -6.87 -37.49 -1.78
CA ARG A 455 -6.88 -38.79 -1.10
C ARG A 455 -5.83 -38.79 0.00
N GLY A 456 -6.27 -38.72 1.25
CA GLY A 456 -5.35 -38.52 2.38
C GLY A 456 -4.57 -37.22 2.18
N ALA A 457 -3.25 -37.29 2.33
CA ALA A 457 -2.36 -36.16 2.12
C ALA A 457 -1.97 -35.93 0.64
N TRP A 458 -2.55 -36.66 -0.32
CA TRP A 458 -2.20 -36.54 -1.73
C TRP A 458 -3.23 -35.76 -2.54
N LEU A 459 -2.74 -34.89 -3.41
CA LEU A 459 -3.56 -34.05 -4.27
C LEU A 459 -3.43 -34.48 -5.73
N LYS A 460 -4.55 -34.85 -6.36
CA LYS A 460 -4.60 -35.05 -7.80
C LYS A 460 -4.82 -33.72 -8.49
N VAL A 461 -3.92 -33.39 -9.41
CA VAL A 461 -3.92 -32.10 -10.12
C VAL A 461 -3.81 -32.28 -11.62
N SER A 462 -4.14 -31.22 -12.34
CA SER A 462 -3.79 -31.06 -13.76
C SER A 462 -3.18 -29.69 -14.01
N CYS A 463 -2.21 -29.63 -14.92
CA CYS A 463 -1.57 -28.39 -15.33
C CYS A 463 -1.15 -28.47 -16.80
N THR A 464 -0.97 -27.30 -17.41
CA THR A 464 -0.43 -27.17 -18.77
C THR A 464 1.07 -26.93 -18.67
N THR A 465 1.88 -27.83 -19.23
CA THR A 465 3.34 -27.67 -19.25
C THR A 465 3.76 -26.46 -20.10
N LYS A 466 5.01 -25.99 -19.97
CA LYS A 466 5.58 -24.95 -20.85
C LYS A 466 5.50 -25.31 -22.35
N THR A 467 5.40 -26.59 -22.67
CA THR A 467 5.23 -27.12 -24.03
C THR A 467 3.76 -27.21 -24.49
N GLY A 468 2.81 -26.68 -23.72
CA GLY A 468 1.39 -26.65 -24.04
C GLY A 468 0.65 -27.98 -23.83
N ARG A 469 1.31 -29.01 -23.27
CA ARG A 469 0.68 -30.32 -23.01
C ARG A 469 -0.02 -30.31 -21.66
N ASN A 470 -1.26 -30.77 -21.63
CA ASN A 470 -1.97 -30.99 -20.36
C ASN A 470 -1.51 -32.32 -19.75
N VAL A 471 -0.98 -32.25 -18.53
CA VAL A 471 -0.57 -33.41 -17.75
C VAL A 471 -1.39 -33.46 -16.47
N SER A 472 -1.67 -34.67 -15.98
CA SER A 472 -2.39 -34.88 -14.73
C SER A 472 -1.81 -36.03 -13.94
N GLY A 473 -1.83 -35.93 -12.61
CA GLY A 473 -1.32 -36.95 -11.71
C GLY A 473 -1.41 -36.50 -10.25
N TRP A 474 -0.73 -37.23 -9.39
CA TRP A 474 -0.76 -37.04 -7.94
C TRP A 474 0.50 -36.34 -7.46
N LEU A 475 0.34 -35.31 -6.64
CA LEU A 475 1.44 -34.65 -5.92
C LEU A 475 1.40 -35.04 -4.45
N PRO A 476 2.57 -35.29 -3.85
CA PRO A 476 2.70 -35.45 -2.42
C PRO A 476 2.49 -34.09 -1.71
N PRO A 477 2.11 -34.08 -0.42
CA PRO A 477 1.70 -32.87 0.30
C PRO A 477 2.80 -31.79 0.33
N GLU A 478 4.06 -32.17 0.48
CA GLU A 478 5.21 -31.27 0.52
C GLU A 478 5.53 -30.60 -0.82
N CYS A 479 4.92 -31.07 -1.92
CA CYS A 479 5.05 -30.50 -3.26
C CYS A 479 3.84 -29.65 -3.67
N VAL A 480 2.91 -29.40 -2.75
CA VAL A 480 1.73 -28.56 -2.97
C VAL A 480 1.82 -27.35 -2.06
N TRP A 481 1.85 -26.17 -2.67
CA TRP A 481 1.89 -24.92 -1.93
C TRP A 481 0.67 -24.06 -2.25
N ALA A 482 -0.03 -23.65 -1.19
CA ALA A 482 -1.06 -22.62 -1.25
C ALA A 482 -0.46 -21.30 -0.76
N ASN A 483 0.26 -20.60 -1.64
CA ASN A 483 0.84 -19.28 -1.33
C ASN A 483 -0.11 -18.15 -1.76
N PRO A 484 -0.74 -17.44 -0.80
CA PRO A 484 -1.61 -16.29 -1.10
C PRO A 484 -0.88 -15.02 -1.58
N TYR A 485 0.46 -14.95 -1.47
CA TYR A 485 1.28 -13.82 -1.93
C TYR A 485 1.73 -13.93 -3.39
N ARG A 486 1.42 -15.05 -4.06
CA ARG A 486 1.75 -15.20 -5.48
C ARG A 486 0.66 -14.57 -6.35
N HIS A 487 1.01 -13.48 -7.02
CA HIS A 487 0.10 -12.65 -7.82
C HIS A 487 -0.36 -13.28 -9.16
N GLU A 488 -0.05 -14.55 -9.42
CA GLU A 488 -0.14 -15.16 -10.76
C GLU A 488 -1.38 -16.06 -10.98
N TRP A 489 -2.48 -15.84 -10.25
CA TRP A 489 -3.79 -16.39 -10.62
C TRP A 489 -4.60 -15.29 -11.32
N ARG A 490 -4.25 -14.98 -12.57
CA ARG A 490 -5.11 -14.23 -13.49
C ARG A 490 -5.38 -15.06 -14.74
#